data_AF-A0A7Y1XJW3-F1
#
_entry.id   AF-A0A7Y1XJW3-F1
#
_cell.length_a   1.000
_cell.length_b   1.000
_cell.length_c   1.000
_cell.angle_alpha   90.00
_cell.angle_beta   90.00
_cell.angle_gamma   90.00
#
_symmetry.space_group_name_H-M   'P 1'
#
loop_
_entity.id
_entity.type
_entity.pdbx_description
1 polymer ?
#
loop_
_entity_poly.entity_id
_entity_poly.type
_entity_poly.pdbx_seq_one_letter_code
_entity_poly.pdbx_strand_id
1 'polypeptide(L)'
;MATAYKSVEALLQSRQPQLPVYCIYTHVYHETARHFVHGFPGRVLYAVKANDNPVVIQALHSAGINHFDCASLPEIELVRKLCPHATCYLMNPVRLDGHAQLAQSSHAVHHFMIDHLSGLGPLLHEIDIGQSVIFARMAVSHESAVGDLSTKFGAPTQDIPDLLTAINDAGAEAALAFNVGTGVMRPEAYSYALGQAREVLNEIPFRIRLLDVGGGFPRSYPGFPAPPLDEYFAAIFGMRHELPLKDGG
;
A
#
# COMPACT_ATOMS: atom_id res chain seq x y z
N MET A 1 -19.73 17.61 -9.74
CA MET A 1 -19.92 17.12 -8.37
C MET A 1 -20.93 15.99 -8.38
N ALA A 2 -20.72 14.91 -7.63
CA ALA A 2 -21.70 13.83 -7.52
C ALA A 2 -22.97 14.31 -6.81
N THR A 3 -24.14 13.90 -7.27
CA THR A 3 -25.42 14.25 -6.64
C THR A 3 -25.59 13.49 -5.33
N ALA A 4 -25.76 14.20 -4.22
CA ALA A 4 -26.07 13.60 -2.92
C ALA A 4 -27.58 13.41 -2.74
N TYR A 5 -27.98 12.32 -2.09
CA TYR A 5 -29.37 11.98 -1.78
C TYR A 5 -29.53 11.74 -0.28
N LYS A 6 -30.69 12.09 0.27
CA LYS A 6 -30.98 11.93 1.71
C LYS A 6 -31.12 10.46 2.13
N SER A 7 -31.54 9.59 1.20
CA SER A 7 -31.73 8.16 1.44
C SER A 7 -31.63 7.39 0.12
N VAL A 8 -31.48 6.06 0.22
CA VAL A 8 -31.57 5.16 -0.95
C VAL A 8 -32.94 5.28 -1.63
N GLU A 9 -34.02 5.37 -0.85
CA GLU A 9 -35.37 5.56 -1.39
C GLU A 9 -35.48 6.84 -2.22
N ALA A 10 -34.98 7.97 -1.71
CA ALA A 10 -34.99 9.24 -2.43
C ALA A 10 -34.18 9.17 -3.73
N LEU A 11 -33.06 8.43 -3.73
CA LEU A 11 -32.29 8.16 -4.94
C LEU A 11 -33.10 7.34 -5.94
N LEU A 12 -33.72 6.24 -5.52
CA LEU A 12 -34.48 5.35 -6.39
C LEU A 12 -35.71 6.04 -6.99
N GLN A 13 -36.44 6.82 -6.19
CA GLN A 13 -37.57 7.61 -6.65
C GLN A 13 -37.14 8.68 -7.66
N SER A 14 -36.00 9.34 -7.42
CA SER A 14 -35.49 10.40 -8.28
C SER A 14 -34.88 9.89 -9.58
N ARG A 15 -34.10 8.81 -9.54
CA ARG A 15 -33.35 8.31 -10.70
C ARG A 15 -34.06 7.20 -11.45
N GLN A 16 -35.01 6.51 -10.83
CA GLN A 16 -35.72 5.35 -11.36
C GLN A 16 -34.80 4.43 -12.18
N PRO A 17 -33.67 3.98 -11.62
CA PRO A 17 -32.65 3.33 -12.40
C PRO A 17 -33.15 1.96 -12.85
N GLN A 18 -32.95 1.63 -14.13
CA GLN A 18 -33.28 0.31 -14.69
C GLN A 18 -32.20 -0.74 -14.39
N LEU A 19 -31.03 -0.31 -13.92
CA LEU A 19 -29.89 -1.15 -13.57
C LEU A 19 -29.46 -0.90 -12.12
N PRO A 20 -28.70 -1.82 -11.50
CA PRO A 20 -28.13 -1.60 -10.18
C PRO A 20 -27.33 -0.31 -10.09
N VAL A 21 -27.42 0.36 -8.94
CA VAL A 21 -26.69 1.61 -8.66
C VAL A 21 -25.84 1.43 -7.40
N TYR A 22 -24.64 1.99 -7.42
CA TYR A 22 -23.78 2.06 -6.25
C TYR A 22 -24.05 3.33 -5.46
N CYS A 23 -24.27 3.20 -4.16
CA CYS A 23 -24.41 4.31 -3.23
C CYS A 23 -23.13 4.45 -2.39
N ILE A 24 -22.44 5.58 -2.52
CA ILE A 24 -21.17 5.84 -1.81
C ILE A 24 -21.48 6.69 -0.58
N TYR A 25 -21.22 6.14 0.60
CA TYR A 25 -21.37 6.84 1.87
C TYR A 25 -20.05 7.52 2.25
N THR A 26 -19.80 8.71 1.72
CA THR A 26 -18.51 9.41 1.89
C THR A 26 -18.11 9.62 3.36
N HIS A 27 -19.07 9.86 4.26
CA HIS A 27 -18.81 10.02 5.69
C HIS A 27 -18.13 8.78 6.31
N VAL A 28 -18.44 7.59 5.81
CA VAL A 28 -17.81 6.34 6.24
C VAL A 28 -16.33 6.30 5.83
N TYR A 29 -16.00 6.74 4.62
CA TYR A 29 -14.61 6.84 4.17
C TYR A 29 -13.84 7.87 4.99
N HIS A 30 -14.46 9.02 5.30
CA HIS A 30 -13.85 10.04 6.16
C HIS A 30 -13.52 9.51 7.56
N GLU A 31 -14.47 8.83 8.19
CA GLU A 31 -14.28 8.26 9.53
C GLU A 31 -13.15 7.23 9.54
N THR A 32 -13.19 6.27 8.62
CA THR A 32 -12.13 5.24 8.51
C THR A 32 -10.77 5.87 8.22
N ALA A 33 -10.68 6.81 7.28
CA ALA A 33 -9.43 7.49 6.96
C ALA A 33 -8.85 8.24 8.16
N ARG A 34 -9.69 8.96 8.92
CA ARG A 34 -9.25 9.66 10.14
C ARG A 34 -8.76 8.70 11.21
N HIS A 35 -9.39 7.53 11.35
CA HIS A 35 -8.93 6.49 12.28
C HIS A 35 -7.53 6.02 11.91
N PHE A 36 -7.26 5.72 10.64
CA PHE A 36 -5.91 5.39 10.18
C PHE A 36 -4.91 6.54 10.35
N VAL A 37 -5.24 7.75 9.91
CA VAL A 37 -4.34 8.91 9.95
C VAL A 37 -3.92 9.25 11.38
N HIS A 38 -4.81 9.10 12.36
CA HIS A 38 -4.51 9.40 13.76
C HIS A 38 -3.97 8.21 14.55
N GLY A 39 -4.32 6.97 14.17
CA GLY A 39 -4.02 5.77 14.94
C GLY A 39 -2.87 4.93 14.42
N PHE A 40 -2.64 4.90 13.10
CA PHE A 40 -1.60 4.06 12.52
C PHE A 40 -0.20 4.60 12.87
N PRO A 41 0.73 3.75 13.37
CA PRO A 41 2.05 4.17 13.82
C PRO A 41 3.03 4.42 12.66
N GLY A 42 2.61 5.15 11.64
CA GLY A 42 3.41 5.40 10.45
C GLY A 42 2.65 6.17 9.36
N ARG A 43 3.19 6.13 8.14
CA ARG A 43 2.58 6.75 6.97
C ARG A 43 1.46 5.86 6.42
N VAL A 44 0.29 6.45 6.18
CA VAL A 44 -0.86 5.73 5.61
C VAL A 44 -0.93 5.94 4.10
N LEU A 45 -0.87 4.84 3.35
CA LEU A 45 -1.05 4.81 1.90
C LEU A 45 -2.41 4.18 1.57
N TYR A 46 -3.24 4.84 0.77
CA TYR A 46 -4.45 4.22 0.24
C TYR A 46 -4.13 3.42 -1.04
N ALA A 47 -4.48 2.14 -1.05
CA ALA A 47 -4.40 1.29 -2.24
C ALA A 47 -5.53 1.62 -3.22
N VAL A 48 -5.21 2.31 -4.33
CA VAL A 48 -6.19 2.81 -5.31
C VAL A 48 -7.01 1.67 -5.92
N LYS A 49 -6.36 0.55 -6.22
CA LYS A 49 -6.99 -0.72 -6.67
C LYS A 49 -8.17 -1.21 -5.82
N ALA A 50 -8.29 -0.79 -4.55
CA ALA A 50 -9.40 -1.19 -3.70
C ALA A 50 -10.72 -0.53 -4.14
N ASN A 51 -10.67 0.74 -4.54
CA ASN A 51 -11.78 1.48 -5.12
C ASN A 51 -11.28 2.78 -5.76
N ASP A 52 -11.11 2.78 -7.07
CA ASP A 52 -10.61 3.91 -7.86
C ASP A 52 -11.69 4.96 -8.17
N ASN A 53 -12.88 4.87 -7.56
CA ASN A 53 -13.93 5.84 -7.81
C ASN A 53 -13.47 7.26 -7.38
N PRO A 54 -13.59 8.29 -8.25
CA PRO A 54 -13.15 9.64 -7.93
C PRO A 54 -13.73 10.23 -6.65
N VAL A 55 -14.99 9.89 -6.31
CA VAL A 55 -15.66 10.35 -5.09
C VAL A 55 -14.99 9.74 -3.85
N VAL A 56 -14.53 8.49 -3.93
CA VAL A 56 -13.82 7.80 -2.84
C VAL A 56 -12.45 8.40 -2.63
N ILE A 57 -11.65 8.55 -3.71
CA ILE A 57 -10.30 9.14 -3.64
C ILE A 57 -10.37 10.56 -3.05
N GLN A 58 -11.32 11.38 -3.49
CA GLN A 58 -11.51 12.75 -2.97
C GLN A 58 -11.93 12.76 -1.49
N ALA A 59 -12.82 11.85 -1.07
CA ALA A 59 -13.23 11.73 0.33
C ALA A 59 -12.06 11.32 1.24
N LEU A 60 -11.25 10.35 0.81
CA LEU A 60 -10.05 9.90 1.54
C LEU A 60 -9.00 11.01 1.62
N HIS A 61 -8.73 11.70 0.51
CA HIS A 61 -7.78 12.81 0.48
C HIS A 61 -8.19 13.96 1.39
N SER A 62 -9.46 14.39 1.31
CA SER A 62 -10.00 15.43 2.20
C SER A 62 -10.09 15.00 3.68
N ALA A 63 -9.96 13.71 3.98
CA ALA A 63 -9.84 13.19 5.34
C ALA A 63 -8.40 13.13 5.87
N GLY A 64 -7.39 13.45 5.05
CA GLY A 64 -5.98 13.53 5.45
C GLY A 64 -5.05 12.49 4.79
N ILE A 65 -5.57 11.62 3.91
CA ILE A 65 -4.72 10.68 3.16
C ILE A 65 -4.00 11.42 2.03
N ASN A 66 -2.68 11.56 2.16
CA ASN A 66 -1.84 12.25 1.16
C ASN A 66 -0.92 11.30 0.38
N HIS A 67 -0.99 10.00 0.65
CA HIS A 67 -0.15 8.98 0.01
C HIS A 67 -1.01 7.88 -0.60
N PHE A 68 -0.67 7.48 -1.84
CA PHE A 68 -1.46 6.53 -2.62
C PHE A 68 -0.59 5.43 -3.22
N ASP A 69 -0.88 4.19 -2.84
CA ASP A 69 -0.36 2.98 -3.46
C ASP A 69 -1.12 2.73 -4.77
N CYS A 70 -0.42 2.95 -5.89
CA CYS A 70 -0.93 2.78 -7.24
C CYS A 70 -0.32 1.52 -7.87
N ALA A 71 -1.16 0.68 -8.47
CA ALA A 71 -0.76 -0.52 -9.18
C ALA A 71 -0.43 -0.28 -10.67
N SER A 72 -0.76 0.90 -11.20
CA SER A 72 -0.60 1.23 -12.62
C SER A 72 -0.47 2.73 -12.90
N LEU A 73 0.01 3.08 -14.10
CA LEU A 73 0.08 4.47 -14.57
C LEU A 73 -1.31 5.15 -14.63
N PRO A 74 -2.38 4.51 -15.14
CA PRO A 74 -3.73 5.10 -15.08
C PRO A 74 -4.20 5.45 -13.67
N GLU A 75 -3.86 4.64 -12.65
CA GLU A 75 -4.17 4.98 -11.26
C GLU A 75 -3.39 6.21 -10.78
N ILE A 76 -2.11 6.33 -11.17
CA ILE A 76 -1.29 7.51 -10.87
C ILE A 76 -1.87 8.76 -11.52
N GLU A 77 -2.22 8.70 -12.80
CA GLU A 77 -2.84 9.80 -13.55
C GLU A 77 -4.15 10.24 -12.91
N LEU A 78 -4.98 9.28 -12.50
CA LEU A 78 -6.23 9.55 -11.80
C LEU A 78 -6.00 10.27 -10.47
N VAL A 79 -5.09 9.75 -9.63
CA VAL A 79 -4.76 10.40 -8.35
C VAL A 79 -4.18 11.80 -8.59
N ARG A 80 -3.26 11.98 -9.53
CA ARG A 80 -2.68 13.30 -9.86
C ARG A 80 -3.73 14.30 -10.33
N LYS A 81 -4.72 13.85 -11.11
CA LYS A 81 -5.84 14.70 -11.54
C LYS A 81 -6.72 15.14 -10.39
N LEU A 82 -6.99 14.27 -9.42
CA LEU A 82 -7.91 14.53 -8.31
C LEU A 82 -7.23 15.19 -7.10
N CYS A 83 -5.96 14.87 -6.88
CA CYS A 83 -5.15 15.21 -5.72
C CYS A 83 -3.72 15.60 -6.16
N PRO A 84 -3.53 16.78 -6.79
CA PRO A 84 -2.27 17.13 -7.47
C PRO A 84 -1.01 17.06 -6.60
N HIS A 85 -1.14 17.35 -5.30
CA HIS A 85 -0.02 17.38 -4.35
C HIS A 85 0.17 16.08 -3.56
N ALA A 86 -0.67 15.06 -3.79
CA ALA A 86 -0.50 13.78 -3.13
C ALA A 86 0.76 13.05 -3.64
N THR A 87 1.33 12.18 -2.82
CA THR A 87 2.46 11.33 -3.21
C THR A 87 1.93 10.00 -3.76
N CYS A 88 2.27 9.68 -4.99
CA CYS A 88 1.95 8.38 -5.59
C CYS A 88 3.17 7.44 -5.50
N TYR A 89 2.89 6.17 -5.27
CA TYR A 89 3.85 5.08 -5.20
C TYR A 89 3.46 4.06 -6.28
N LEU A 90 4.39 3.64 -7.15
CA LEU A 90 4.14 2.59 -8.14
C LEU A 90 4.56 1.24 -7.55
N MET A 91 3.70 0.66 -6.71
CA MET A 91 4.02 -0.52 -5.87
C MET A 91 3.57 -1.84 -6.51
N ASN A 92 3.65 -1.93 -7.84
CA ASN A 92 3.38 -3.16 -8.57
C ASN A 92 4.70 -3.76 -9.08
N PRO A 93 5.10 -4.97 -8.63
CA PRO A 93 6.37 -5.57 -9.02
C PRO A 93 6.44 -5.94 -10.50
N VAL A 94 5.29 -6.22 -11.13
CA VAL A 94 5.19 -6.54 -12.55
C VAL A 94 4.46 -5.41 -13.26
N ARG A 95 5.20 -4.64 -14.06
CA ARG A 95 4.72 -3.43 -14.73
C ARG A 95 4.98 -3.51 -16.23
N LEU A 96 4.25 -2.67 -16.99
CA LEU A 96 4.44 -2.52 -18.42
C LEU A 96 5.67 -1.63 -18.70
N ASP A 97 6.39 -1.96 -19.77
CA ASP A 97 7.57 -1.22 -20.19
C ASP A 97 7.24 0.27 -20.41
N GLY A 98 8.14 1.14 -19.95
CA GLY A 98 8.01 2.60 -20.03
C GLY A 98 7.05 3.22 -19.01
N HIS A 99 6.26 2.42 -18.27
CA HIS A 99 5.34 2.97 -17.28
C HIS A 99 6.09 3.60 -16.09
N ALA A 100 7.24 3.06 -15.66
CA ALA A 100 7.99 3.67 -14.57
C ALA A 100 8.63 4.99 -15.03
N GLN A 101 9.12 5.04 -16.27
CA GLN A 101 9.64 6.26 -16.89
C GLN A 101 8.58 7.37 -16.92
N LEU A 102 7.35 7.06 -17.40
CA LEU A 102 6.25 8.02 -17.44
C LEU A 102 5.80 8.44 -16.04
N ALA A 103 5.67 7.49 -15.11
CA ALA A 103 5.33 7.76 -13.72
C ALA A 103 6.33 8.73 -13.07
N GLN A 104 7.63 8.56 -13.29
CA GLN A 104 8.63 9.46 -12.73
C GLN A 104 8.67 10.81 -13.44
N SER A 105 8.85 10.81 -14.77
CA SER A 105 9.07 12.04 -15.55
C SER A 105 7.84 12.94 -15.62
N SER A 106 6.63 12.37 -15.68
CA SER A 106 5.38 13.14 -15.85
C SER A 106 4.63 13.35 -14.55
N HIS A 107 4.87 12.50 -13.53
CA HIS A 107 4.10 12.51 -12.29
C HIS A 107 4.95 12.51 -11.02
N ALA A 108 6.27 12.73 -11.11
CA ALA A 108 7.17 12.82 -9.96
C ALA A 108 7.01 11.63 -8.99
N VAL A 109 6.86 10.42 -9.53
CA VAL A 109 6.85 9.19 -8.74
C VAL A 109 8.29 8.75 -8.49
N HIS A 110 8.63 8.59 -7.22
CA HIS A 110 9.98 8.23 -6.76
C HIS A 110 10.03 6.88 -6.04
N HIS A 111 8.89 6.19 -5.90
CA HIS A 111 8.80 4.94 -5.15
C HIS A 111 8.32 3.83 -6.07
N PHE A 112 9.12 2.77 -6.16
CA PHE A 112 8.89 1.63 -7.04
C PHE A 112 9.02 0.32 -6.27
N MET A 113 8.52 -0.77 -6.84
CA MET A 113 8.61 -2.10 -6.22
C MET A 113 9.17 -3.13 -7.20
N ILE A 114 9.95 -4.07 -6.67
CA ILE A 114 10.34 -5.32 -7.35
C ILE A 114 10.16 -6.49 -6.38
N ASP A 115 9.97 -7.69 -6.90
CA ASP A 115 9.90 -8.93 -6.11
C ASP A 115 10.81 -10.04 -6.65
N HIS A 116 11.67 -9.71 -7.62
CA HIS A 116 12.67 -10.61 -8.18
C HIS A 116 13.84 -9.81 -8.78
N LEU A 117 15.06 -10.35 -8.74
CA LEU A 117 16.27 -9.67 -9.26
C LEU A 117 16.14 -9.30 -10.74
N SER A 118 15.47 -10.14 -11.54
CA SER A 118 15.23 -9.84 -12.97
C SER A 118 14.37 -8.59 -13.20
N GLY A 119 13.61 -8.13 -12.20
CA GLY A 119 12.82 -6.91 -12.28
C GLY A 119 13.63 -5.63 -12.07
N LEU A 120 14.83 -5.73 -11.45
CA LEU A 120 15.68 -4.59 -11.15
C LEU A 120 16.27 -3.98 -12.43
N GLY A 121 16.91 -4.81 -13.27
CA GLY A 121 17.51 -4.35 -14.52
C GLY A 121 16.56 -3.49 -15.36
N PRO A 122 15.39 -4.00 -15.79
CA PRO A 122 14.40 -3.22 -16.53
C PRO A 122 13.96 -1.94 -15.82
N LEU A 123 13.87 -1.94 -14.48
CA LEU A 123 13.52 -0.73 -13.71
C LEU A 123 14.59 0.36 -13.85
N LEU A 124 15.85 -0.02 -13.66
CA LEU A 124 16.98 0.91 -13.73
C LEU A 124 17.15 1.54 -15.12
N HIS A 125 16.68 0.90 -16.18
CA HIS A 125 16.69 1.48 -17.54
C HIS A 125 15.58 2.52 -17.75
N GLU A 126 14.55 2.55 -16.91
CA GLU A 126 13.40 3.45 -17.05
C GLU A 126 13.46 4.68 -16.14
N ILE A 127 14.14 4.59 -15.00
CA ILE A 127 14.08 5.62 -13.95
C ILE A 127 15.42 6.30 -13.71
N ASP A 128 15.38 7.56 -13.27
CA ASP A 128 16.47 8.20 -12.55
C ASP A 128 16.61 7.57 -11.17
N ILE A 129 17.68 6.79 -11.00
CA ILE A 129 17.97 5.97 -9.84
C ILE A 129 18.30 6.84 -8.62
N GLY A 130 18.99 7.97 -8.82
CA GLY A 130 19.52 8.79 -7.71
C GLY A 130 18.45 9.49 -6.87
N GLN A 131 17.21 9.48 -7.35
CA GLN A 131 16.05 10.05 -6.66
C GLN A 131 15.00 8.99 -6.29
N SER A 132 15.34 7.71 -6.39
CA SER A 132 14.38 6.62 -6.30
C SER A 132 14.55 5.77 -5.05
N VAL A 133 13.42 5.41 -4.46
CA VAL A 133 13.28 4.38 -3.43
C VAL A 133 12.72 3.14 -4.11
N ILE A 134 13.39 1.99 -3.97
CA ILE A 134 12.91 0.73 -4.53
C ILE A 134 12.64 -0.24 -3.37
N PHE A 135 11.39 -0.67 -3.28
CA PHE A 135 10.94 -1.67 -2.32
C PHE A 135 11.17 -3.07 -2.87
N ALA A 136 11.98 -3.87 -2.17
CA ALA A 136 11.98 -5.31 -2.34
C ALA A 136 10.77 -5.89 -1.61
N ARG A 137 9.87 -6.57 -2.35
CA ARG A 137 8.70 -7.20 -1.75
C ARG A 137 9.02 -8.61 -1.27
N MET A 138 8.92 -8.83 0.03
CA MET A 138 9.05 -10.12 0.69
C MET A 138 7.73 -10.87 0.68
N ALA A 139 7.78 -12.15 0.27
CA ALA A 139 6.67 -13.08 0.43
C ALA A 139 6.54 -13.43 1.92
N VAL A 140 5.37 -13.17 2.48
CA VAL A 140 5.00 -13.63 3.81
C VAL A 140 3.57 -14.13 3.73
N SER A 141 3.32 -15.35 4.20
CA SER A 141 1.98 -15.84 4.47
C SER A 141 1.79 -16.09 5.95
N HIS A 142 0.54 -15.92 6.38
CA HIS A 142 0.07 -16.31 7.70
C HIS A 142 -1.28 -17.01 7.54
N GLU A 143 -1.54 -18.04 8.33
CA GLU A 143 -2.77 -18.85 8.29
C GLU A 143 -4.08 -18.07 8.54
N SER A 144 -3.98 -16.80 8.93
CA SER A 144 -5.11 -15.95 9.34
C SER A 144 -5.63 -15.02 8.24
N ALA A 145 -4.97 -14.99 7.08
CA ALA A 145 -5.41 -14.23 5.93
C ALA A 145 -6.53 -14.97 5.19
N VAL A 146 -7.61 -14.25 4.81
CA VAL A 146 -8.70 -14.83 4.02
C VAL A 146 -8.27 -15.10 2.58
N GLY A 147 -7.33 -14.29 2.06
CA GLY A 147 -6.67 -14.54 0.78
C GLY A 147 -5.17 -14.35 0.90
N ASP A 148 -4.42 -15.42 0.58
CA ASP A 148 -2.97 -15.45 0.57
C ASP A 148 -2.42 -14.91 -0.77
N LEU A 149 -1.74 -13.77 -0.71
CA LEU A 149 -1.11 -13.13 -1.88
C LEU A 149 0.35 -13.55 -2.08
N SER A 150 0.96 -14.23 -1.09
CA SER A 150 2.37 -14.65 -1.14
C SER A 150 2.62 -15.68 -2.25
N THR A 151 1.61 -16.49 -2.58
CA THR A 151 1.66 -17.47 -3.67
C THR A 151 1.75 -16.81 -5.05
N LYS A 152 1.38 -15.53 -5.17
CA LYS A 152 1.35 -14.79 -6.43
C LYS A 152 2.48 -13.76 -6.56
N PHE A 153 2.92 -13.16 -5.44
CA PHE A 153 3.87 -12.05 -5.44
C PHE A 153 4.78 -12.09 -4.22
N GLY A 154 6.00 -11.59 -4.39
CA GLY A 154 7.01 -11.50 -3.35
C GLY A 154 8.16 -12.49 -3.56
N ALA A 155 9.37 -12.03 -3.31
CA ALA A 155 10.55 -12.89 -3.26
C ALA A 155 10.50 -13.74 -1.98
N PRO A 156 10.94 -15.01 -2.04
CA PRO A 156 11.19 -15.80 -0.84
C PRO A 156 12.07 -15.04 0.16
N THR A 157 11.80 -15.21 1.45
CA THR A 157 12.51 -14.51 2.53
C THR A 157 14.03 -14.59 2.40
N GLN A 158 14.57 -15.75 2.01
CA GLN A 158 16.01 -15.97 1.84
C GLN A 158 16.65 -15.20 0.67
N ASP A 159 15.86 -14.75 -0.31
CA ASP A 159 16.36 -14.01 -1.46
C ASP A 159 16.37 -12.49 -1.20
N ILE A 160 15.68 -12.03 -0.16
CA ILE A 160 15.52 -10.60 0.13
C ILE A 160 16.83 -9.88 0.47
N PRO A 161 17.79 -10.45 1.24
CA PRO A 161 19.07 -9.80 1.46
C PRO A 161 19.81 -9.46 0.16
N ASP A 162 19.79 -10.38 -0.81
CA ASP A 162 20.40 -10.18 -2.13
C ASP A 162 19.66 -9.12 -2.95
N LEU A 163 18.32 -9.11 -2.93
CA LEU A 163 17.52 -8.07 -3.59
C LEU A 163 17.80 -6.68 -3.01
N LEU A 164 17.80 -6.54 -1.69
CA LEU A 164 18.07 -5.27 -1.00
C LEU A 164 19.49 -4.78 -1.31
N THR A 165 20.47 -5.68 -1.29
CA THR A 165 21.86 -5.36 -1.61
C THR A 165 21.99 -4.90 -3.08
N ALA A 166 21.37 -5.62 -4.02
CA ALA A 166 21.39 -5.24 -5.43
C ALA A 166 20.75 -3.87 -5.69
N ILE A 167 19.65 -3.54 -5.01
CA ILE A 167 19.03 -2.20 -5.08
C ILE A 167 19.99 -1.12 -4.57
N ASN A 168 20.61 -1.35 -3.42
CA ASN A 168 21.54 -0.41 -2.81
C ASN A 168 22.80 -0.20 -3.69
N ASP A 169 23.37 -1.29 -4.21
CA ASP A 169 24.55 -1.27 -5.07
C ASP A 169 24.29 -0.58 -6.42
N ALA A 170 23.04 -0.64 -6.91
CA ALA A 170 22.61 0.12 -8.09
C ALA A 170 22.53 1.64 -7.83
N GLY A 171 22.60 2.09 -6.57
CA GLY A 171 22.56 3.49 -6.17
C GLY A 171 21.17 4.03 -5.82
N ALA A 172 20.14 3.17 -5.73
CA ALA A 172 18.83 3.55 -5.23
C ALA A 172 18.75 3.42 -3.70
N GLU A 173 17.78 4.08 -3.08
CA GLU A 173 17.45 3.80 -1.67
C GLU A 173 16.69 2.48 -1.57
N ALA A 174 17.31 1.47 -0.95
CA ALA A 174 16.67 0.19 -0.68
C ALA A 174 15.62 0.30 0.44
N ALA A 175 14.45 -0.26 0.20
CA ALA A 175 13.35 -0.37 1.16
C ALA A 175 12.76 -1.78 1.14
N LEU A 176 12.09 -2.18 2.21
CA LEU A 176 11.44 -3.49 2.33
C LEU A 176 9.93 -3.31 2.32
N ALA A 177 9.21 -4.19 1.63
CA ALA A 177 7.76 -4.27 1.72
C ALA A 177 7.32 -5.72 1.95
N PHE A 178 6.20 -5.91 2.62
CA PHE A 178 5.47 -7.19 2.58
C PHE A 178 3.97 -6.91 2.56
N ASN A 179 3.18 -7.96 2.33
CA ASN A 179 1.73 -7.87 2.49
C ASN A 179 1.23 -9.20 3.06
N VAL A 180 0.63 -9.15 4.24
CA VAL A 180 0.16 -10.32 4.99
C VAL A 180 -1.02 -11.02 4.29
N GLY A 181 -1.72 -10.32 3.39
CA GLY A 181 -2.88 -10.82 2.66
C GLY A 181 -4.08 -9.87 2.80
N THR A 182 -5.26 -10.35 2.40
CA THR A 182 -6.51 -9.58 2.52
C THR A 182 -7.39 -10.10 3.66
N GLY A 183 -8.08 -9.20 4.36
CA GLY A 183 -9.01 -9.53 5.44
C GLY A 183 -8.35 -10.28 6.59
N VAL A 184 -7.20 -9.81 7.06
CA VAL A 184 -6.40 -10.47 8.09
C VAL A 184 -7.13 -10.43 9.43
N MET A 185 -7.59 -11.57 9.93
CA MET A 185 -8.46 -11.63 11.13
C MET A 185 -7.71 -11.70 12.46
N ARG A 186 -6.37 -11.67 12.41
CA ARG A 186 -5.50 -11.81 13.59
C ARG A 186 -4.38 -10.77 13.54
N PRO A 187 -4.33 -9.80 14.47
CA PRO A 187 -3.26 -8.80 14.54
C PRO A 187 -1.84 -9.41 14.59
N GLU A 188 -1.69 -10.59 15.20
CA GLU A 188 -0.38 -11.26 15.37
C GLU A 188 0.29 -11.58 14.03
N ALA A 189 -0.46 -11.65 12.95
CA ALA A 189 0.09 -11.89 11.62
C ALA A 189 1.03 -10.77 11.16
N TYR A 190 0.78 -9.53 11.58
CA TYR A 190 1.71 -8.42 11.33
C TYR A 190 2.95 -8.52 12.20
N SER A 191 2.82 -8.88 13.48
CA SER A 191 3.98 -9.07 14.36
C SER A 191 4.87 -10.22 13.86
N TYR A 192 4.28 -11.31 13.38
CA TYR A 192 4.99 -12.42 12.74
C TYR A 192 5.75 -11.97 11.48
N ALA A 193 5.08 -11.24 10.58
CA ALA A 193 5.71 -10.71 9.36
C ALA A 193 6.86 -9.74 9.68
N LEU A 194 6.69 -8.88 10.68
CA LEU A 194 7.75 -7.98 11.17
C LEU A 194 8.90 -8.74 11.82
N GLY A 195 8.64 -9.87 12.47
CA GLY A 195 9.66 -10.79 12.98
C GLY A 195 10.55 -11.34 11.85
N GLN A 196 9.93 -11.82 10.76
CA GLN A 196 10.69 -12.26 9.58
C GLN A 196 11.45 -11.11 8.91
N ALA A 197 10.83 -9.93 8.81
CA ALA A 197 11.50 -8.74 8.30
C ALA A 197 12.74 -8.41 9.15
N ARG A 198 12.63 -8.48 10.48
CA ARG A 198 13.77 -8.25 11.40
C ARG A 198 14.91 -9.23 11.14
N GLU A 199 14.62 -10.52 10.94
CA GLU A 199 15.62 -11.55 10.64
C GLU A 199 16.40 -11.20 9.37
N VAL A 200 15.68 -10.97 8.27
CA VAL A 200 16.25 -10.54 6.98
C VAL A 200 17.09 -9.26 7.11
N LEU A 201 16.58 -8.26 7.83
CA LEU A 201 17.27 -6.98 7.98
C LEU A 201 18.55 -7.06 8.84
N ASN A 202 18.72 -8.12 9.64
CA ASN A 202 19.97 -8.37 10.36
C ASN A 202 21.04 -9.05 9.50
N GLU A 203 20.67 -9.61 8.35
CA GLU A 203 21.61 -10.28 7.43
C GLU A 203 22.31 -9.31 6.48
N ILE A 204 21.71 -8.14 6.22
CA ILE A 204 22.29 -7.12 5.34
C ILE A 204 23.34 -6.25 6.07
N PRO A 205 24.41 -5.80 5.37
CA PRO A 205 25.49 -5.02 5.99
C PRO A 205 25.15 -3.53 6.19
N PHE A 206 23.93 -3.10 5.88
CA PHE A 206 23.45 -1.73 5.98
C PHE A 206 22.04 -1.69 6.59
N ARG A 207 21.57 -0.49 6.95
CA ARG A 207 20.20 -0.29 7.46
C ARG A 207 19.34 0.41 6.43
N ILE A 208 18.13 -0.11 6.21
CA ILE A 208 17.11 0.58 5.43
C ILE A 208 16.33 1.57 6.29
N ARG A 209 15.74 2.58 5.66
CA ARG A 209 14.93 3.60 6.33
C ARG A 209 13.44 3.28 6.28
N LEU A 210 12.96 2.66 5.21
CA LEU A 210 11.53 2.47 4.94
C LEU A 210 11.16 0.99 4.93
N LEU A 211 10.12 0.65 5.69
CA LEU A 211 9.45 -0.65 5.68
C LEU A 211 7.95 -0.43 5.46
N ASP A 212 7.39 -1.05 4.42
CA ASP A 212 5.95 -1.06 4.14
C ASP A 212 5.33 -2.39 4.60
N VAL A 213 4.40 -2.32 5.56
CA VAL A 213 3.70 -3.50 6.14
C VAL A 213 2.51 -3.96 5.29
N GLY A 214 2.21 -3.22 4.21
CA GLY A 214 1.10 -3.50 3.32
C GLY A 214 -0.27 -3.18 3.93
N GLY A 215 -1.30 -3.75 3.30
CA GLY A 215 -2.69 -3.62 3.71
C GLY A 215 -3.18 -4.84 4.46
N GLY A 216 -4.45 -5.20 4.25
CA GLY A 216 -5.05 -6.40 4.83
C GLY A 216 -5.94 -6.16 6.05
N PHE A 217 -5.91 -4.95 6.60
CA PHE A 217 -6.76 -4.54 7.71
C PHE A 217 -8.24 -4.85 7.43
N PRO A 218 -8.92 -5.62 8.29
CA PRO A 218 -10.27 -6.06 8.03
C PRO A 218 -11.28 -4.96 8.33
N ARG A 219 -12.51 -5.20 7.87
CA ARG A 219 -13.67 -4.42 8.25
C ARG A 219 -14.79 -5.35 8.67
N SER A 220 -15.51 -4.99 9.73
CA SER A 220 -16.68 -5.74 10.16
C SER A 220 -17.81 -5.62 9.14
N TYR A 221 -18.40 -6.76 8.79
CA TYR A 221 -19.62 -6.88 7.98
C TYR A 221 -20.68 -7.66 8.76
N PRO A 222 -21.97 -7.58 8.39
CA PRO A 222 -23.00 -8.44 8.99
C PRO A 222 -22.62 -9.92 8.90
N GLY A 223 -22.54 -10.60 10.06
CA GLY A 223 -22.12 -12.00 10.15
C GLY A 223 -20.60 -12.24 10.10
N PHE A 224 -19.79 -11.19 10.01
CA PHE A 224 -18.34 -11.27 9.96
C PHE A 224 -17.71 -10.20 10.87
N PRO A 225 -17.68 -10.44 12.19
CA PRO A 225 -17.07 -9.51 13.14
C PRO A 225 -15.55 -9.55 13.00
N ALA A 226 -14.94 -8.39 12.77
CA ALA A 226 -13.49 -8.21 12.71
C ALA A 226 -12.96 -7.59 14.02
N PRO A 227 -11.72 -7.92 14.43
CA PRO A 227 -11.09 -7.23 15.55
C PRO A 227 -10.96 -5.72 15.30
N PRO A 228 -10.95 -4.89 16.36
CA PRO A 228 -10.72 -3.45 16.25
C PRO A 228 -9.39 -3.11 15.57
N LEU A 229 -9.37 -2.06 14.74
CA LEU A 229 -8.15 -1.60 14.06
C LEU A 229 -7.01 -1.27 15.04
N ASP A 230 -7.34 -0.77 16.23
CA ASP A 230 -6.36 -0.39 17.26
C ASP A 230 -5.50 -1.57 17.72
N GLU A 231 -6.03 -2.80 17.70
CA GLU A 231 -5.25 -3.99 18.03
C GLU A 231 -4.17 -4.27 16.98
N TYR A 232 -4.46 -4.03 15.70
CA TYR A 232 -3.47 -4.13 14.62
C TYR A 232 -2.42 -3.04 14.73
N PHE A 233 -2.83 -1.80 15.04
CA PHE A 233 -1.91 -0.69 15.23
C PHE A 233 -0.97 -0.93 16.41
N ALA A 234 -1.49 -1.46 17.53
CA ALA A 234 -0.69 -1.83 18.69
C ALA A 234 0.29 -2.97 18.39
N ALA A 235 -0.15 -4.01 17.67
CA ALA A 235 0.70 -5.13 17.26
C ALA A 235 1.88 -4.69 16.38
N ILE A 236 1.62 -3.76 15.45
CA ILE A 236 2.66 -3.17 14.57
C ILE A 236 3.58 -2.24 15.37
N PHE A 237 3.01 -1.37 16.21
CA PHE A 237 3.77 -0.42 17.02
C PHE A 237 4.72 -1.13 17.99
N GLY A 238 4.28 -2.23 18.61
CA GLY A 238 5.09 -3.02 19.55
C GLY A 238 6.38 -3.56 18.93
N MET A 239 6.37 -3.90 17.65
CA MET A 239 7.56 -4.42 16.94
C MET A 239 8.53 -3.32 16.49
N ARG A 240 8.13 -2.04 16.50
CA ARG A 240 8.89 -0.93 15.91
C ARG A 240 10.32 -0.83 16.45
N HIS A 241 10.49 -1.02 17.76
CA HIS A 241 11.79 -0.88 18.42
C HIS A 241 12.71 -2.08 18.21
N GLU A 242 12.19 -3.19 17.69
CA GLU A 242 12.96 -4.40 17.42
C GLU A 242 13.55 -4.41 16.00
N LEU A 243 13.08 -3.55 15.11
CA LEU A 243 13.54 -3.49 13.72
C LEU A 243 14.83 -2.66 13.62
N PRO A 244 15.87 -3.15 12.95
CA PRO A 244 17.16 -2.47 12.81
C PRO A 244 17.11 -1.37 11.72
N LEU A 245 16.13 -0.46 11.80
CA LEU A 245 15.94 0.61 10.82
C LEU A 245 16.87 1.80 11.06
N LYS A 246 17.12 2.57 10.00
CA LYS A 246 17.74 3.89 10.05
C LYS A 246 16.70 4.95 10.45
N ASP A 247 17.14 6.00 11.14
CA ASP A 247 16.29 7.17 11.44
C ASP A 247 15.78 7.87 10.17
N GLY A 248 14.66 8.59 10.31
CA GLY A 248 14.04 9.38 9.24
C GLY A 248 13.06 8.61 8.35
N GLY A 249 12.67 7.41 8.76
CA GLY A 249 11.62 6.58 8.16
C GLY A 249 10.23 6.96 8.62
#